data_AF-A0A090VKX5-F1
#
_entry.id   AF-A0A090VKX5-F1
#
_cell.length_a   1.000
_cell.length_b   1.000
_cell.length_c   1.000
_cell.angle_alpha   90.00
_cell.angle_beta   90.00
_cell.angle_gamma   90.00
#
_symmetry.space_group_name_H-M   'P 1'
#
loop_
_entity.id
_entity.type
_entity.pdbx_description
1 polymer ?
#
loop_
_entity_poly.entity_id
_entity_poly.type
_entity_poly.pdbx_seq_one_letter_code
_entity_poly.pdbx_strand_id
1 'polypeptide(L)'
;MGLTADRELIYNRINQRVDIMINNGLLDEVKTLLPYQDLNALNTVGYKELFRYLSGEWTLEFAISEIKKNTRRFAKRQLTWFKRNESTLWFDYESDLEKIATSVQAQMV
;
A
#
# COMPACT_ATOMS: atom_id res chain seq x y z
N MET A 1 17.07 -6.72 -3.03
CA MET A 1 17.00 -5.32 -3.52
C MET A 1 15.78 -4.61 -2.94
N GLY A 2 15.77 -3.28 -2.92
CA GLY A 2 14.66 -2.43 -2.52
C GLY A 2 14.65 -1.11 -3.32
N LEU A 3 13.49 -0.48 -3.43
CA LEU A 3 13.34 0.82 -4.09
C LEU A 3 13.12 1.92 -3.05
N THR A 4 13.76 3.07 -3.24
CA THR A 4 13.60 4.26 -2.42
C THR A 4 13.03 5.43 -3.22
N ALA A 5 12.30 6.29 -2.52
CA ALA A 5 11.81 7.56 -3.03
C ALA A 5 11.62 8.51 -1.84
N ASP A 6 11.49 9.80 -2.11
CA ASP A 6 11.17 10.78 -1.08
C ASP A 6 9.84 10.46 -0.38
N ARG A 7 9.83 10.65 0.93
CA ARG A 7 8.68 10.30 1.77
C ARG A 7 7.40 11.04 1.36
N GLU A 8 7.54 12.31 0.99
CA GLU A 8 6.42 13.12 0.53
C GLU A 8 5.84 12.57 -0.78
N LEU A 9 6.70 12.20 -1.72
CA LEU A 9 6.28 11.59 -2.98
C LEU A 9 5.57 10.25 -2.75
N ILE A 10 6.12 9.38 -1.89
CA ILE A 10 5.48 8.10 -1.53
C ILE A 10 4.07 8.36 -0.98
N TYR A 11 3.91 9.35 -0.12
CA TYR A 11 2.62 9.66 0.49
C TYR A 11 1.62 10.21 -0.52
N ASN A 12 2.06 11.08 -1.42
CA ASN A 12 1.23 11.61 -2.49
C ASN A 12 0.75 10.50 -3.43
N ARG A 13 1.64 9.59 -3.85
CA ARG A 13 1.29 8.43 -4.69
C ARG A 13 0.34 7.46 -3.98
N ILE A 14 0.51 7.24 -2.68
CA ILE A 14 -0.42 6.42 -1.89
C ILE A 14 -1.81 7.06 -1.87
N ASN A 15 -1.90 8.37 -1.63
CA ASN A 15 -3.19 9.07 -1.60
C ASN A 15 -3.91 8.96 -2.94
N GLN A 16 -3.20 9.27 -4.03
CA GLN A 16 -3.72 9.16 -5.40
C GLN A 16 -4.14 7.74 -5.73
N ARG A 17 -3.35 6.73 -5.34
CA ARG A 17 -3.69 5.32 -5.56
C ARG A 17 -5.00 4.94 -4.86
N VAL A 18 -5.21 5.39 -3.63
CA VAL A 18 -6.47 5.10 -2.93
C VAL A 18 -7.65 5.75 -3.65
N ASP A 19 -7.50 6.99 -4.11
CA ASP A 19 -8.55 7.67 -4.89
C ASP A 19 -8.87 6.92 -6.19
N ILE A 20 -7.84 6.46 -6.91
CA ILE A 20 -7.99 5.63 -8.11
C ILE A 20 -8.69 4.31 -7.78
N MET A 21 -8.33 3.64 -6.68
CA MET A 21 -8.96 2.38 -6.27
C MET A 21 -10.46 2.57 -5.99
N ILE A 22 -10.85 3.64 -5.29
CA ILE A 22 -12.26 3.96 -5.06
C ILE A 22 -12.99 4.22 -6.37
N ASN A 23 -12.41 5.03 -7.26
CA ASN A 23 -12.99 5.33 -8.57
C ASN A 23 -13.09 4.09 -9.47
N ASN A 24 -12.20 3.13 -9.31
CA ASN A 24 -12.19 1.87 -10.06
C ASN A 24 -13.11 0.79 -9.43
N GLY A 25 -13.94 1.14 -8.45
CA GLY A 25 -14.96 0.24 -7.91
C GLY A 25 -14.52 -0.60 -6.71
N LEU A 26 -13.49 -0.21 -5.96
CA LEU A 26 -13.12 -0.89 -4.71
C LEU A 26 -14.32 -1.01 -3.75
N LEU A 27 -15.13 0.05 -3.63
CA LEU A 27 -16.32 -0.02 -2.77
C LEU A 27 -17.31 -1.10 -3.23
N ASP A 28 -17.50 -1.23 -4.55
CA ASP A 28 -18.41 -2.24 -5.10
C ASP A 28 -17.86 -3.65 -4.90
N GLU A 29 -16.55 -3.85 -5.06
CA GLU A 29 -15.89 -5.09 -4.68
C GLU A 29 -16.15 -5.45 -3.21
N VAL A 30 -15.94 -4.51 -2.28
CA VAL A 30 -16.14 -4.75 -0.84
C VAL A 30 -17.60 -5.10 -0.52
N LYS A 31 -18.58 -4.47 -1.18
CA LYS A 31 -20.00 -4.83 -1.00
C LYS A 31 -20.26 -6.32 -1.30
N THR A 32 -19.64 -6.87 -2.33
CA THR A 32 -19.80 -8.30 -2.68
C THR A 32 -19.19 -9.24 -1.65
N LEU A 33 -18.23 -8.75 -0.85
CA LEU A 33 -17.49 -9.51 0.15
C LEU A 33 -18.04 -9.36 1.57
N LEU A 34 -19.09 -8.57 1.77
CA LEU A 34 -19.72 -8.35 3.08
C LEU A 34 -20.11 -9.65 3.83
N PRO A 35 -20.62 -10.70 3.16
CA PRO A 35 -20.91 -11.98 3.84
C PRO A 35 -19.68 -12.66 4.45
N TYR A 36 -18.48 -12.29 4.01
CA TYR A 36 -17.21 -12.90 4.39
C TYR A 36 -16.34 -11.97 5.27
N GLN A 37 -16.88 -10.84 5.73
CA GLN A 37 -16.11 -9.76 6.40
C GLN A 37 -15.26 -10.22 7.60
N ASP A 38 -15.67 -11.29 8.28
CA ASP A 38 -14.97 -11.83 9.45
C ASP A 38 -13.76 -12.72 9.11
N LEU A 39 -13.53 -13.01 7.82
CA LEU A 39 -12.37 -13.77 7.39
C LEU A 39 -11.09 -12.93 7.58
N ASN A 40 -10.06 -13.55 8.16
CA ASN A 40 -8.76 -12.89 8.38
C ASN A 40 -8.15 -12.28 7.11
N ALA A 41 -8.39 -12.90 5.94
CA ALA A 41 -7.93 -12.38 4.65
C ALA A 41 -8.49 -10.98 4.32
N LEU A 42 -9.69 -10.65 4.83
CA LEU A 42 -10.36 -9.37 4.61
C LEU A 42 -10.11 -8.36 5.75
N ASN A 43 -9.36 -8.75 6.78
CA ASN A 43 -8.87 -7.83 7.81
C ASN A 43 -7.60 -7.08 7.35
N THR A 44 -7.63 -6.56 6.12
CA THR A 44 -6.54 -5.79 5.52
C THR A 44 -6.94 -4.34 5.31
N VAL A 45 -5.95 -3.46 5.16
CA VAL A 45 -6.17 -2.02 4.92
C VAL A 45 -6.93 -1.85 3.60
N GLY A 46 -7.97 -1.03 3.62
CA GLY A 46 -8.93 -0.90 2.51
C GLY A 46 -10.28 -1.52 2.89
N TYR A 47 -10.29 -2.84 3.06
CA TYR A 47 -11.52 -3.61 3.28
C TYR A 47 -12.13 -3.33 4.65
N LYS A 48 -11.33 -3.38 5.73
CA LYS A 48 -11.84 -3.18 7.09
C LYS A 48 -12.46 -1.78 7.29
N GLU A 49 -11.89 -0.75 6.66
CA GLU A 49 -12.40 0.62 6.74
C GLU A 49 -13.72 0.75 5.96
N LEU A 50 -13.80 0.11 4.79
CA LEU A 50 -15.03 0.11 3.98
C LEU A 50 -16.14 -0.74 4.61
N PHE A 51 -15.83 -1.83 5.32
CA PHE A 51 -16.84 -2.57 6.08
C PHE A 51 -17.46 -1.71 7.20
N ARG A 52 -16.66 -0.89 7.90
CA ARG A 52 -17.19 0.06 8.89
C ARG A 52 -18.07 1.15 8.29
N TYR A 53 -17.78 1.56 7.06
CA TYR A 53 -18.69 2.41 6.30
C TYR A 53 -20.00 1.68 5.96
N LEU A 54 -19.91 0.45 5.45
CA LEU A 54 -21.07 -0.36 5.06
C LEU A 54 -21.96 -0.75 6.24
N SER A 55 -21.41 -0.85 7.45
CA SER A 55 -22.17 -1.07 8.69
C SER A 55 -22.83 0.20 9.24
N GLY A 56 -22.59 1.36 8.63
CA GLY A 56 -23.10 2.65 9.08
C GLY A 56 -22.33 3.28 10.25
N GLU A 57 -21.22 2.68 10.68
CA GLU A 57 -20.38 3.24 11.76
C GLU A 57 -19.65 4.50 11.29
N TRP A 58 -19.15 4.51 10.05
CA TRP A 58 -18.32 5.58 9.49
C TRP A 58 -18.98 6.23 8.26
N THR A 59 -18.60 7.47 7.96
CA THR A 59 -18.88 8.06 6.64
C THR A 59 -17.89 7.54 5.61
N LEU A 60 -18.29 7.54 4.32
CA LEU A 60 -17.40 7.10 3.23
C LEU A 60 -16.13 7.96 3.18
N GLU A 61 -16.27 9.28 3.32
CA GLU A 61 -15.13 10.21 3.35
C GLU A 61 -14.15 9.86 4.47
N PHE A 62 -14.67 9.60 5.68
CA PHE A 62 -13.84 9.22 6.81
C PHE A 62 -13.14 7.88 6.57
N ALA A 63 -13.85 6.88 6.05
CA ALA A 63 -13.26 5.59 5.68
C ALA A 63 -12.11 5.76 4.68
N ILE A 64 -12.31 6.52 3.59
CA ILE A 64 -11.27 6.80 2.59
C ILE A 64 -10.06 7.50 3.24
N SER A 65 -10.30 8.48 4.12
CA SER A 65 -9.23 9.17 4.84
C SER A 65 -8.39 8.22 5.72
N GLU A 66 -9.04 7.26 6.39
CA GLU A 66 -8.38 6.26 7.22
C GLU A 66 -7.63 5.22 6.38
N ILE A 67 -8.15 4.82 5.21
CA ILE A 67 -7.44 3.95 4.26
C ILE A 67 -6.13 4.61 3.83
N LYS A 68 -6.18 5.89 3.42
CA LYS A 68 -4.98 6.65 3.03
C LYS A 68 -3.97 6.69 4.18
N LYS A 69 -4.42 7.03 5.39
CA LYS A 69 -3.58 7.09 6.59
C LYS A 69 -2.96 5.75 6.98
N ASN A 70 -3.74 4.68 6.99
CA ASN A 70 -3.28 3.36 7.37
C ASN A 70 -2.34 2.75 6.31
N THR A 71 -2.57 3.05 5.03
CA THR A 71 -1.66 2.67 3.95
C THR A 71 -0.31 3.38 4.09
N ARG A 72 -0.28 4.68 4.41
CA ARG A 72 0.98 5.40 4.70
C ARG A 72 1.72 4.82 5.91
N ARG A 73 0.98 4.49 6.98
CA ARG A 73 1.57 3.84 8.18
C ARG A 73 2.15 2.47 7.84
N PHE A 74 1.47 1.70 7.00
CA PHE A 74 1.96 0.41 6.53
C PHE A 74 3.23 0.57 5.68
N ALA A 75 3.25 1.49 4.72
CA ALA A 75 4.44 1.79 3.92
C ALA A 75 5.63 2.21 4.80
N LYS A 76 5.40 3.06 5.82
CA LYS A 76 6.44 3.42 6.80
C LYS A 76 7.00 2.18 7.51
N ARG A 77 6.13 1.27 7.97
CA ARG A 77 6.56 0.03 8.64
C ARG A 77 7.36 -0.87 7.70
N GLN A 78 6.95 -1.02 6.44
CA GLN A 78 7.70 -1.76 5.44
C GLN A 78 9.10 -1.17 5.25
N LEU A 79 9.20 0.15 5.05
CA LEU A 79 10.49 0.83 4.93
C LEU A 79 11.39 0.63 6.16
N THR A 80 10.83 0.77 7.38
CA THR A 80 11.58 0.52 8.60
C THR A 80 12.06 -0.93 8.69
N TRP A 81 11.24 -1.89 8.28
CA TRP A 81 11.60 -3.31 8.29
C TRP A 81 12.72 -3.61 7.29
N PHE A 82 12.62 -3.14 6.04
CA PHE A 82 13.65 -3.34 5.03
C PHE A 82 14.97 -2.66 5.37
N LYS A 83 14.94 -1.47 6.00
CA LYS A 83 16.16 -0.78 6.44
C LYS A 83 16.97 -1.52 7.50
N ARG A 84 16.39 -2.52 8.18
CA ARG A 84 17.12 -3.37 9.13
C ARG A 84 18.04 -4.37 8.44
N ASN A 85 17.80 -4.66 7.16
CA ASN A 85 18.65 -5.56 6.39
C ASN A 85 19.73 -4.76 5.64
N GLU A 86 20.95 -4.80 6.18
CA GLU A 86 22.13 -4.13 5.62
C GLU A 86 22.56 -4.71 4.27
N SER A 87 22.19 -5.94 3.93
CA SER A 87 22.51 -6.56 2.63
C SER A 87 21.56 -6.13 1.50
N THR A 88 20.61 -5.24 1.78
CA THR A 88 19.64 -4.78 0.78
C THR A 88 20.29 -3.81 -0.20
N LEU A 89 20.39 -4.19 -1.47
CA LEU A 89 20.68 -3.24 -2.54
C LEU A 89 19.53 -2.25 -2.72
N TRP A 90 19.79 -0.97 -2.49
CA TRP A 90 18.80 0.09 -2.66
C TRP A 90 19.01 0.83 -3.98
N PHE A 91 17.91 1.06 -4.69
CA PHE A 91 17.88 1.85 -5.92
C PHE A 91 16.85 2.96 -5.79
N ASP A 92 17.11 4.11 -6.40
CA ASP A 92 16.07 5.12 -6.55
C ASP A 92 14.94 4.58 -7.45
N TYR A 93 13.70 4.95 -7.19
CA TYR A 93 12.54 4.50 -7.97
C TYR A 93 12.57 4.95 -9.44
N GLU A 94 13.36 5.97 -9.77
CA GLU A 94 13.65 6.44 -11.14
C GLU A 94 14.85 5.74 -11.78
N SER A 95 15.51 4.83 -11.05
CA SER A 95 16.65 4.09 -11.58
C SER A 95 16.23 3.24 -12.78
N ASP A 96 17.07 3.29 -13.81
CA ASP A 96 16.89 2.51 -15.02
C ASP A 96 16.88 1.00 -14.74
N LEU A 97 15.96 0.28 -15.38
CA LEU A 97 15.75 -1.15 -15.15
C LEU A 97 16.98 -1.99 -15.52
N GLU A 98 17.72 -1.64 -16.58
CA GLU A 98 18.92 -2.37 -17.00
C GLU A 98 20.03 -2.25 -15.93
N LYS A 99 20.17 -1.05 -15.34
CA LYS A 99 21.12 -0.82 -14.24
C LYS A 99 20.76 -1.64 -13.00
N ILE A 100 19.49 -1.70 -12.66
CA ILE A 100 19.00 -2.52 -11.54
C ILE A 100 19.29 -3.99 -11.82
N ALA A 101 18.91 -4.50 -13.00
CA ALA A 101 19.07 -5.90 -13.39
C ALA A 101 20.54 -6.34 -13.34
N THR A 102 21.44 -5.53 -13.90
CA THR A 102 22.88 -5.79 -13.89
C THR A 102 23.44 -5.87 -12.48
N SER A 103 23.04 -4.94 -11.60
CA SER A 103 23.50 -4.88 -10.22
C SER A 103 23.03 -6.08 -9.39
N VAL A 104 21.81 -6.58 -9.65
CA VAL A 104 21.28 -7.78 -9.01
C VAL A 104 22.00 -9.04 -9.49
N GLN A 105 22.25 -9.17 -10.80
CA GLN A 105 23.01 -10.30 -11.35
C GLN A 105 24.42 -10.39 -10.77
N ALA A 106 25.10 -9.25 -10.60
CA ALA A 106 26.45 -9.19 -10.03
C ALA A 106 26.52 -9.66 -8.56
N GLN A 107 25.41 -9.65 -7.81
CA GLN A 107 25.34 -10.16 -6.44
C GLN A 107 24.99 -11.66 -6.35
N MET A 108 24.57 -12.28 -7.46
CA MET A 108 24.23 -13.71 -7.50
C MET A 108 25.42 -14.60 -7.85
N VAL A 109 26.56 -14.00 -8.18
CA VAL A 109 27.85 -14.66 -8.47
C VAL A 109 28.77 -14.48 -7.27
#